data_AF-A0A929C4W6-F1
#
_entry.id   AF-A0A929C4W6-F1
#
_cell.length_a   1.000
_cell.length_b   1.000
_cell.length_c   1.000
_cell.angle_alpha   90.00
_cell.angle_beta   90.00
_cell.angle_gamma   90.00
#
_symmetry.space_group_name_H-M   'P 1'
#
loop_
_entity.id
_entity.type
_entity.pdbx_description
1 polymer ?
#
loop_
_entity_poly.entity_id
_entity_poly.type
_entity_poly.pdbx_seq_one_letter_code
_entity_poly.pdbx_strand_id
1 'polypeptide(L)'
;MTEVLRFAIGLAQRGVLAPTAFLSIQLHNTHNYILLEDFNRPWFLIHEYVNSSNTPIEQQRSVSVGQLSAVADQMALETAIKVFEVFGWVPSEEAIRWLAEEQKKLIERRL
;
A
#
# COMPACT_ATOMS: atom_id res chain seq x y z
N MET A 1 -0.08 0.38 4.99
CA MET A 1 -1.05 -0.50 4.30
C MET A 1 -0.96 -1.95 4.72
N THR A 2 0.25 -2.52 4.71
CA THR A 2 0.50 -3.93 5.06
C THR A 2 -0.04 -4.34 6.43
N GLU A 3 0.12 -3.51 7.47
CA GLU A 3 -0.41 -3.80 8.80
C GLU A 3 -1.94 -3.80 8.88
N VAL A 4 -2.61 -2.92 8.12
CA VAL A 4 -4.07 -2.83 8.05
C VAL A 4 -4.67 -4.10 7.43
N LEU A 5 -4.06 -4.58 6.34
CA LEU A 5 -4.40 -5.85 5.72
C LEU A 5 -4.09 -7.04 6.65
N ARG A 6 -2.95 -6.95 7.37
CA ARG A 6 -2.54 -7.75 8.52
C ARG A 6 -3.69 -8.03 9.50
N PHE A 7 -4.18 -6.93 10.03
CA PHE A 7 -5.23 -6.91 11.02
C PHE A 7 -6.55 -7.47 10.45
N ALA A 8 -6.92 -7.07 9.23
CA ALA A 8 -8.12 -7.57 8.56
C ALA A 8 -8.11 -9.09 8.36
N ILE A 9 -6.96 -9.68 7.98
CA ILE A 9 -6.78 -11.14 7.89
C ILE A 9 -6.98 -11.80 9.25
N GLY A 10 -6.38 -11.26 10.31
CA GLY A 10 -6.50 -11.79 11.66
C GLY A 10 -7.96 -11.83 12.14
N LEU A 11 -8.76 -10.82 11.79
CA LEU A 11 -10.21 -10.81 12.06
C LEU A 11 -10.97 -11.83 11.21
N ALA A 12 -10.62 -11.95 9.93
CA ALA A 12 -11.25 -12.89 8.99
C ALA A 12 -11.06 -14.36 9.43
N GLN A 13 -9.84 -14.72 9.82
CA GLN A 13 -9.47 -16.09 10.21
C GLN A 13 -10.13 -16.55 11.52
N ARG A 14 -10.54 -15.63 12.40
CA ARG A 14 -11.26 -15.95 13.64
C ARG A 14 -12.77 -16.17 13.44
N GLY A 15 -13.24 -16.22 12.19
CA GLY A 15 -14.66 -16.42 11.87
C GLY A 15 -15.55 -15.22 12.18
N VAL A 16 -14.95 -14.04 12.41
CA VAL A 16 -15.68 -12.81 12.76
C VAL A 16 -16.25 -12.11 11.51
N LEU A 17 -15.82 -12.51 10.32
CA LEU A 17 -16.25 -11.92 9.04
C LEU A 17 -17.11 -12.88 8.23
N ALA A 18 -18.00 -12.30 7.41
CA ALA A 18 -18.73 -12.98 6.34
C ALA A 18 -17.76 -13.74 5.40
N PRO A 19 -18.21 -14.74 4.63
CA PRO A 19 -17.36 -15.53 3.71
C PRO A 19 -16.56 -14.70 2.68
N THR A 20 -16.94 -13.45 2.50
CA THR A 20 -16.25 -12.46 1.66
C THR A 20 -15.77 -11.29 2.54
N ALA A 21 -14.49 -10.98 2.46
CA ALA A 21 -13.93 -9.76 3.03
C ALA A 21 -14.03 -8.62 1.99
N PHE A 22 -14.62 -7.50 2.41
CA PHE A 22 -14.64 -6.26 1.64
C PHE A 22 -13.62 -5.28 2.22
N LEU A 23 -12.68 -4.85 1.40
CA LEU A 23 -11.69 -3.84 1.76
C LEU A 23 -11.93 -2.58 0.95
N SER A 24 -12.16 -1.47 1.64
CA SER A 24 -12.19 -0.13 1.04
C SER A 24 -11.12 0.73 1.70
N ILE A 25 -10.27 1.33 0.88
CA ILE A 25 -9.25 2.28 1.28
C ILE A 25 -9.61 3.61 0.62
N GLN A 26 -9.69 4.64 1.45
CA GLN A 26 -9.97 6.01 1.02
C GLN A 26 -8.98 6.93 1.71
N LEU A 27 -8.17 7.63 0.92
CA LEU A 27 -7.30 8.70 1.44
C LEU A 27 -7.90 10.03 1.00
N HIS A 28 -8.31 10.82 1.97
CA HIS A 28 -8.89 12.16 1.79
C HIS A 28 -7.84 13.22 2.13
N ASN A 29 -8.03 14.44 1.58
CA ASN A 29 -7.21 15.61 1.91
C ASN A 29 -5.70 15.42 1.69
N THR A 30 -5.31 14.65 0.68
CA THR A 30 -3.90 14.43 0.32
C THR A 30 -3.31 15.53 -0.56
N HIS A 31 -4.06 16.62 -0.80
CA HIS A 31 -3.58 17.73 -1.61
C HIS A 31 -2.40 18.45 -0.94
N ASN A 32 -1.38 18.77 -1.73
CA ASN A 32 -0.10 19.34 -1.27
C ASN A 32 0.70 18.45 -0.31
N TYR A 33 0.32 17.20 -0.12
CA TYR A 33 1.16 16.25 0.60
C TYR A 33 2.33 15.83 -0.31
N ILE A 34 3.47 15.58 0.32
CA ILE A 34 4.70 15.18 -0.36
C ILE A 34 4.92 13.69 -0.10
N LEU A 35 5.13 12.93 -1.18
CA LEU A 35 5.70 11.60 -1.11
C LEU A 35 7.22 11.75 -1.11
N LEU A 36 7.83 11.39 0.02
CA LEU A 36 9.28 11.34 0.17
C LEU A 36 9.79 9.95 -0.18
N GLU A 37 10.72 9.92 -1.12
CA GLU A 37 11.27 8.71 -1.70
C GLU A 37 12.74 8.57 -1.28
N ASP A 38 13.07 7.62 -0.39
CA ASP A 38 14.46 7.34 0.03
C ASP A 38 14.92 5.98 -0.48
N PHE A 39 15.24 5.92 -1.79
CA PHE A 39 15.92 4.77 -2.40
C PHE A 39 17.42 5.05 -2.52
N ASN A 40 18.15 5.13 -1.40
CA ASN A 40 19.61 5.31 -1.41
C ASN A 40 20.11 6.50 -2.27
N ARG A 41 19.25 7.49 -2.51
CA ARG A 41 19.63 8.68 -3.27
C ARG A 41 20.30 9.64 -2.29
N PRO A 42 21.42 10.28 -2.67
CA PRO A 42 21.93 11.39 -1.90
C PRO A 42 20.81 12.39 -1.62
N TRP A 43 20.69 12.87 -0.38
CA TRP A 43 19.61 13.75 0.09
C TRP A 43 19.37 15.00 -0.77
N PHE A 44 20.34 15.41 -1.58
CA PHE A 44 20.23 16.54 -2.52
C PHE A 44 19.59 16.18 -3.87
N LEU A 45 19.25 14.91 -4.11
CA LEU A 45 18.54 14.41 -5.30
C LEU A 45 17.13 13.91 -4.97
N ILE A 46 16.59 14.28 -3.80
CA ILE A 46 15.20 13.96 -3.43
C ILE A 46 14.29 14.70 -4.42
N HIS A 47 13.57 13.91 -5.22
CA HIS A 47 12.53 14.45 -6.07
C HIS A 47 11.25 14.56 -5.23
N GLU A 48 10.68 15.76 -5.14
CA GLU A 48 9.44 15.98 -4.42
C GLU A 48 8.25 15.58 -5.30
N TYR A 49 7.64 14.44 -4.96
CA TYR A 49 6.39 14.00 -5.56
C TYR A 49 5.23 14.65 -4.80
N VAL A 50 4.73 15.77 -5.32
CA VAL A 50 3.64 16.53 -4.69
C VAL A 50 2.31 16.13 -5.31
N ASN A 51 1.36 15.69 -4.49
CA ASN A 51 0.02 15.44 -4.98
C ASN A 51 -0.71 16.77 -5.26
N SER A 52 -0.94 17.05 -6.54
CA SER A 52 -1.69 18.21 -7.03
C SER A 52 -3.21 18.00 -7.04
N SER A 53 -3.67 16.76 -6.87
CA SER A 53 -5.08 16.38 -6.91
C SER A 53 -5.78 16.57 -5.56
N ASN A 54 -7.01 17.08 -5.61
CA ASN A 54 -7.95 17.10 -4.49
C ASN A 54 -8.89 15.88 -4.47
N THR A 55 -8.76 14.98 -5.45
CA THR A 55 -9.60 13.80 -5.56
C THR A 55 -9.18 12.76 -4.53
N PRO A 56 -10.11 12.21 -3.74
CA PRO A 56 -9.81 11.11 -2.83
C PRO A 56 -9.20 9.92 -3.57
N ILE A 57 -8.20 9.30 -2.97
CA ILE A 57 -7.62 8.06 -3.49
C ILE A 57 -8.50 6.91 -3.03
N GLU A 58 -9.29 6.35 -3.94
CA GLU A 58 -10.23 5.28 -3.64
C GLU A 58 -9.79 3.94 -4.23
N GLN A 59 -9.82 2.90 -3.41
CA GLN A 59 -9.64 1.52 -3.84
C GLN A 59 -10.61 0.62 -3.09
N GLN A 60 -11.30 -0.23 -3.84
CA GLN A 60 -12.22 -1.22 -3.30
C GLN A 60 -11.89 -2.58 -3.88
N ARG A 61 -11.86 -3.61 -3.02
CA ARG A 61 -11.73 -5.01 -3.44
C ARG A 61 -12.56 -5.92 -2.56
N SER A 62 -13.10 -6.93 -3.20
CA SER A 62 -13.79 -8.05 -2.56
C SER A 62 -12.97 -9.31 -2.77
N VAL A 63 -12.63 -10.00 -1.68
CA VAL A 63 -11.85 -11.24 -1.71
C VAL A 63 -12.51 -12.27 -0.81
N SER A 64 -12.53 -13.54 -1.23
CA SER A 64 -13.00 -14.61 -0.35
C SER A 64 -12.07 -14.75 0.86
N VAL A 65 -12.62 -15.00 2.05
CA VAL A 65 -11.82 -15.11 3.28
C VAL A 65 -10.73 -16.19 3.15
N GLY A 66 -11.03 -17.30 2.47
CA GLY A 66 -10.07 -18.38 2.24
C GLY A 66 -8.88 -18.00 1.34
N GLN A 67 -9.02 -16.97 0.51
CA GLN A 67 -7.94 -16.47 -0.35
C GLN A 67 -7.21 -15.28 0.25
N LEU A 68 -7.78 -14.62 1.25
CA LEU A 68 -7.30 -13.34 1.78
C LEU A 68 -5.84 -13.41 2.24
N SER A 69 -5.42 -14.48 2.92
CA SER A 69 -4.03 -14.65 3.36
C SER A 69 -3.04 -14.81 2.20
N ALA A 70 -3.47 -15.40 1.09
CA ALA A 70 -2.62 -15.62 -0.07
C ALA A 70 -2.42 -14.35 -0.91
N VAL A 71 -3.37 -13.42 -0.88
CA VAL A 71 -3.37 -12.23 -1.75
C VAL A 71 -3.10 -10.92 -1.01
N ALA A 72 -3.10 -10.91 0.32
CA ALA A 72 -3.01 -9.67 1.09
C ALA A 72 -1.70 -8.91 0.87
N ASP A 73 -0.57 -9.60 0.78
CA ASP A 73 0.72 -8.94 0.56
C ASP A 73 0.75 -8.26 -0.83
N GLN A 74 0.26 -8.97 -1.85
CA GLN A 74 0.11 -8.41 -3.19
C GLN A 74 -0.87 -7.22 -3.21
N MET A 75 -1.99 -7.32 -2.49
CA MET A 75 -2.95 -6.21 -2.36
C MET A 75 -2.34 -5.00 -1.65
N ALA A 76 -1.48 -5.22 -0.65
CA ALA A 76 -0.78 -4.15 0.05
C ALA A 76 0.17 -3.40 -0.88
N LEU A 77 0.93 -4.15 -1.69
CA LEU A 77 1.85 -3.61 -2.68
C LEU A 77 1.10 -2.80 -3.74
N GLU A 78 0.06 -3.39 -4.34
CA GLU A 78 -0.75 -2.71 -5.37
C GLU A 78 -1.43 -1.45 -4.84
N THR A 79 -1.90 -1.49 -3.58
CA THR A 79 -2.44 -0.28 -2.94
C THR A 79 -1.36 0.79 -2.78
N ALA A 80 -0.17 0.42 -2.29
CA ALA A 80 0.91 1.37 -2.11
C ALA A 80 1.32 2.03 -3.43
N ILE A 81 1.46 1.24 -4.50
CA ILE A 81 1.76 1.75 -5.85
C ILE A 81 0.67 2.71 -6.31
N LYS A 82 -0.61 2.32 -6.21
CA LYS A 82 -1.74 3.18 -6.61
C LYS A 82 -1.75 4.50 -5.83
N VAL A 83 -1.43 4.46 -4.54
CA VAL A 83 -1.33 5.69 -3.73
C VAL A 83 -0.19 6.56 -4.26
N PHE A 84 0.99 6.00 -4.51
CA PHE A 84 2.16 6.74 -4.99
C PHE A 84 1.96 7.33 -6.39
N GLU A 85 1.26 6.63 -7.29
CA GLU A 85 0.92 7.13 -8.63
C GLU A 85 0.14 8.46 -8.58
N VAL A 86 -0.70 8.67 -7.56
CA VAL A 86 -1.43 9.94 -7.38
C VAL A 86 -0.50 11.11 -7.09
N PHE A 87 0.68 10.86 -6.52
CA PHE A 87 1.72 11.87 -6.32
C PHE A 87 2.58 12.09 -7.57
N GLY A 88 2.22 11.48 -8.72
CA GLY A 88 3.00 11.55 -9.96
C GLY A 88 4.23 10.66 -9.96
N TRP A 89 4.30 9.69 -9.03
CA TRP A 89 5.38 8.72 -8.99
C TRP A 89 5.27 7.76 -10.18
N VAL A 90 6.33 7.68 -10.98
CA VAL A 90 6.45 6.73 -12.09
C VAL A 90 7.47 5.66 -11.67
N PRO A 91 7.01 4.47 -11.25
CA PRO A 91 7.92 3.46 -10.72
C PRO A 91 8.83 2.87 -11.78
N SER A 92 10.12 2.69 -11.44
CA SER A 92 10.99 1.74 -12.15
C SER A 92 10.78 0.31 -11.61
N GLU A 93 11.18 -0.70 -12.38
CA GLU A 93 11.11 -2.10 -11.91
C GLU A 93 11.93 -2.32 -10.63
N GLU A 94 13.08 -1.65 -10.49
CA GLU A 94 13.90 -1.72 -9.28
C GLU A 94 13.19 -1.12 -8.08
N ALA A 95 12.49 0.00 -8.25
CA ALA A 95 11.76 0.65 -7.17
C ALA A 95 10.60 -0.21 -6.68
N ILE A 96 9.86 -0.87 -7.59
CA ILE A 96 8.79 -1.83 -7.24
C ILE A 96 9.38 -3.02 -6.48
N ARG A 97 10.49 -3.59 -6.98
CA ARG A 97 11.14 -4.74 -6.34
C ARG A 97 11.63 -4.40 -4.93
N TRP A 98 12.23 -3.23 -4.77
CA TRP A 98 12.67 -2.76 -3.45
C TRP A 98 11.47 -2.54 -2.52
N LEU A 99 10.39 -1.92 -3.00
CA LEU A 99 9.19 -1.69 -2.20
C LEU A 99 8.57 -3.03 -1.73
N ALA A 100 8.54 -4.03 -2.61
CA ALA A 100 8.07 -5.37 -2.26
C ALA A 100 8.94 -6.02 -1.16
N GLU A 101 10.27 -5.87 -1.27
CA GLU A 101 11.20 -6.40 -0.26
C GLU A 101 11.09 -5.68 1.08
N GLU A 102 10.97 -4.35 1.10
CA GLU A 102 10.77 -3.57 2.33
C GLU A 102 9.43 -3.92 3.00
N GLN A 103 8.36 -4.10 2.21
CA GLN A 103 7.09 -4.59 2.75
C GLN A 103 7.24 -5.98 3.38
N LYS A 104 8.00 -6.88 2.76
CA LYS A 104 8.29 -8.22 3.29
C LYS A 104 9.12 -8.17 4.58
N LYS A 105 10.12 -7.29 4.67
CA LYS A 105 10.90 -7.08 5.90
C LYS A 105 10.03 -6.59 7.06
N LEU A 106 9.16 -5.60 6.80
CA LEU A 106 8.17 -5.10 7.78
C LEU A 106 7.25 -6.24 8.27
N ILE A 107 6.80 -7.08 7.33
CA ILE A 107 6.00 -8.28 7.56
C ILE A 107 6.70 -9.27 8.49
N GLU A 108 7.98 -9.53 8.24
CA GLU A 108 8.80 -10.51 8.96
C GLU A 108 9.40 -9.94 10.26
N ARG A 109 9.15 -8.66 10.56
CA ARG A 109 9.78 -7.91 11.66
C ARG A 109 11.31 -7.94 11.60
N ARG A 110 11.88 -8.02 10.39
CA ARG A 110 13.31 -7.91 10.12
C ARG A 110 13.60 -6.44 9.82
N LEU A 111 13.62 -5.60 10.87
CA LEU A 111 14.07 -4.22 10.79
C LEU A 111 15.59 -4.15 10.88
#